data_AF-A0A1I7WD36-F1
#
_entry.id   AF-A0A1I7WD36-F1
#
_cell.length_a   1.000
_cell.length_b   1.000
_cell.length_c   1.000
_cell.angle_alpha   90.00
_cell.angle_beta   90.00
_cell.angle_gamma   90.00
#
_symmetry.space_group_name_H-M   'P 1'
#
loop_
_entity.id
_entity.type
_entity.pdbx_description
1 polymer ?
#
loop_
_entity_poly.entity_id
_entity_poly.type
_entity_poly.pdbx_seq_one_letter_code
_entity_poly.pdbx_strand_id
1 'polypeptide(L)'
;MPEFTLVEALRPGWMTMIWPSRSPDLNPMENLWAILFETAKDLQSVIRKAWNEVDKSVIKNLVNSISERIFQVINRSGSCIDY
;
A
#
# COMPACT_ATOMS: atom_id res chain seq x y z
N MET A 1 -33.20 -26.87 -25.80
CA MET A 1 -32.25 -25.76 -25.66
C MET A 1 -30.98 -26.29 -25.00
N PRO A 2 -29.92 -26.58 -25.76
CA PRO A 2 -28.59 -26.73 -25.20
C PRO A 2 -27.75 -25.52 -25.63
N GLU A 3 -27.18 -24.78 -24.68
CA GLU A 3 -25.92 -24.03 -24.82
C GLU A 3 -25.74 -23.12 -23.61
N PHE A 4 -25.26 -23.70 -22.52
CA PHE A 4 -24.20 -23.03 -21.78
C PHE A 4 -22.92 -23.50 -22.44
N THR A 5 -22.53 -22.83 -23.53
CA THR A 5 -21.17 -22.91 -24.03
C THR A 5 -20.29 -22.48 -22.87
N LEU A 6 -19.69 -23.49 -22.22
CA LEU A 6 -18.50 -23.31 -21.43
C LEU A 6 -17.55 -22.54 -22.34
N VAL A 7 -17.29 -21.29 -21.97
CA VAL A 7 -16.34 -20.42 -22.66
C VAL A 7 -14.97 -21.10 -22.51
N GLU A 8 -14.69 -21.99 -23.45
CA GLU A 8 -13.43 -22.68 -23.62
C GLU A 8 -12.37 -21.63 -23.95
N ALA A 9 -11.64 -21.21 -22.92
CA ALA A 9 -10.18 -21.09 -22.93
C ALA A 9 -9.71 -20.25 -21.73
N LEU A 10 -9.95 -20.72 -20.51
CA LEU A 10 -8.96 -20.48 -19.47
C LEU A 10 -7.71 -21.25 -19.90
N ARG A 11 -6.57 -20.54 -19.92
CA ARG A 11 -5.32 -20.93 -20.61
C ARG A 11 -4.98 -22.42 -20.41
N PRO A 12 -4.40 -23.09 -21.42
CA PRO A 12 -3.94 -24.47 -21.28
C PRO A 12 -3.02 -24.59 -20.05
N GLY A 13 -3.43 -25.42 -19.08
CA GLY A 13 -2.68 -25.67 -17.84
C GLY A 13 -3.36 -25.21 -16.53
N TRP A 14 -4.49 -24.51 -16.58
CA TRP A 14 -5.20 -24.04 -15.36
C TRP A 14 -6.58 -24.69 -15.23
N MET A 15 -6.77 -25.49 -14.17
CA MET A 15 -8.08 -26.03 -13.80
C MET A 15 -8.86 -25.01 -12.96
N THR A 16 -10.12 -24.80 -13.30
CA THR A 16 -11.03 -23.92 -12.53
C THR A 16 -11.80 -24.74 -11.51
N MET A 17 -11.77 -24.33 -10.25
CA MET A 17 -12.54 -24.96 -9.18
C MET A 17 -14.01 -24.55 -9.27
N ILE A 18 -14.94 -25.50 -9.08
CA ILE A 18 -16.37 -25.20 -8.98
C ILE A 18 -16.61 -24.48 -7.65
N TRP A 19 -17.02 -23.21 -7.71
CA TRP A 19 -17.21 -22.35 -6.54
C TRP A 19 -18.70 -22.11 -6.24
N PRO A 20 -19.19 -22.37 -5.01
CA PRO A 20 -20.57 -22.07 -4.65
C PRO A 20 -20.81 -20.55 -4.52
N SER A 21 -21.94 -20.09 -5.07
CA SER A 21 -22.35 -18.68 -4.98
C SER A 21 -22.46 -18.21 -3.53
N ARG A 22 -22.06 -16.97 -3.25
CA ARG A 22 -22.14 -16.31 -1.92
C ARG A 22 -21.44 -17.08 -0.78
N SER A 23 -20.37 -17.82 -1.08
CA SER A 23 -19.57 -18.53 -0.07
C SER A 23 -18.19 -17.91 0.12
N PRO A 24 -18.08 -16.66 0.64
CA PRO A 24 -16.78 -16.05 0.92
C PRO A 24 -16.02 -16.77 2.04
N ASP A 25 -16.74 -17.44 2.95
CA ASP A 25 -16.21 -18.27 4.02
C ASP A 25 -15.31 -19.42 3.53
N LEU A 26 -15.54 -19.91 2.31
CA LEU A 26 -14.72 -20.95 1.72
C LEU A 26 -13.44 -20.40 1.07
N ASN A 27 -13.35 -19.09 0.82
CA ASN A 27 -12.24 -18.45 0.10
C ASN A 27 -11.08 -18.16 1.06
N PRO A 28 -9.94 -18.87 0.98
CA PRO A 28 -8.81 -18.63 1.87
C PRO A 28 -8.24 -17.21 1.75
N MET A 29 -8.47 -16.52 0.62
CA MET A 29 -8.10 -15.12 0.47
C MET A 29 -8.83 -14.20 1.45
N GLU A 30 -10.07 -14.50 1.83
CA GLU A 30 -10.80 -13.70 2.83
C GLU A 30 -10.09 -13.76 4.20
N ASN A 31 -9.58 -14.93 4.57
CA ASN A 31 -8.80 -15.11 5.80
C ASN A 31 -7.47 -14.34 5.72
N LEU A 32 -6.79 -14.37 4.57
CA LEU A 32 -5.57 -13.60 4.36
C LEU A 32 -5.85 -12.09 4.46
N TRP A 33 -6.93 -11.61 3.84
CA TRP A 33 -7.32 -10.21 3.95
C TRP A 33 -7.62 -9.81 5.39
N ALA A 34 -8.33 -10.64 6.16
CA ALA A 34 -8.60 -10.38 7.57
C ALA A 34 -7.30 -10.17 8.38
N ILE A 35 -6.31 -11.06 8.20
CA ILE A 35 -4.99 -10.95 8.87
C ILE A 35 -4.26 -9.68 8.44
N LEU A 36 -4.25 -9.38 7.13
CA LEU A 36 -3.59 -8.18 6.60
C LEU A 36 -4.25 -6.89 7.09
N PHE A 37 -5.58 -6.85 7.15
CA PHE A 37 -6.31 -5.69 7.66
C PHE A 37 -6.13 -5.50 9.16
N GLU A 38 -6.03 -6.58 9.93
CA GLU A 38 -5.69 -6.52 11.35
C GLU A 38 -4.28 -5.94 11.55
N THR A 39 -3.30 -6.46 10.82
CA THR A 39 -1.92 -5.93 10.82
C THR A 39 -1.88 -4.47 10.39
N ALA A 40 -2.71 -4.06 9.41
CA ALA A 40 -2.79 -2.69 8.95
C ALA A 40 -3.38 -1.74 10.01
N LYS A 41 -4.33 -2.21 10.85
CA LYS A 41 -4.83 -1.42 11.99
C LYS A 41 -3.73 -1.15 13.01
N ASP A 42 -2.93 -2.17 13.30
CA ASP A 42 -1.77 -2.01 14.20
C ASP A 42 -0.74 -1.06 13.60
N LEU A 43 -0.44 -1.19 12.30
CA LEU A 43 0.45 -0.27 11.60
C LEU A 43 -0.07 1.18 11.65
N GLN A 44 -1.36 1.40 11.40
CA GLN A 44 -1.97 2.73 11.51
C GLN A 44 -1.84 3.29 12.93
N SER A 45 -2.04 2.45 13.96
CA SER A 45 -1.88 2.85 15.35
C SER A 45 -0.44 3.24 15.68
N VAL A 46 0.53 2.42 15.23
CA VAL A 46 1.96 2.68 15.39
C VAL A 46 2.38 3.98 14.69
N ILE A 47 1.94 4.21 13.45
CA ILE A 47 2.24 5.45 12.72
C ILE A 47 1.65 6.66 13.43
N ARG A 48 0.40 6.58 13.91
CA ARG A 48 -0.25 7.68 14.67
C ARG A 48 0.48 7.98 15.98
N LYS A 49 0.90 6.94 16.70
CA LYS A 49 1.69 7.09 17.93
C LYS A 49 3.02 7.77 17.63
N ALA A 50 3.77 7.25 16.65
CA ALA A 50 5.04 7.83 16.23
C ALA A 50 4.87 9.30 15.83
N TRP A 51 3.82 9.63 15.07
CA TRP A 51 3.50 11.01 14.69
C TRP A 51 3.25 11.93 15.89
N ASN A 52 2.49 11.47 16.90
CA ASN A 52 2.20 12.25 18.10
C ASN A 52 3.44 12.46 18.99
N GLU A 53 4.42 11.58 18.90
CA GLU A 53 5.70 11.68 19.62
C GLU A 53 6.72 12.60 18.90
N VAL A 54 6.47 13.00 17.65
CA VAL A 54 7.33 13.95 16.94
C VAL A 54 7.23 15.33 17.59
N ASP A 55 8.35 15.81 18.13
CA ASP A 55 8.42 17.15 18.71
C ASP A 55 8.24 18.23 17.64
N LYS A 56 7.51 19.30 17.98
CA LYS A 56 7.25 20.43 17.08
C LYS A 56 8.54 21.10 16.58
N SER A 57 9.62 21.06 17.36
CA SER A 57 10.94 21.55 16.97
C SER A 57 11.51 20.78 15.78
N VAL A 58 11.26 19.47 15.65
CA VAL A 58 11.67 18.68 14.49
C VAL A 58 10.99 19.23 13.23
N ILE A 59 9.68 19.45 13.27
CA ILE A 59 8.92 20.02 12.16
C ILE A 59 9.44 21.44 11.83
N LYS A 60 9.65 22.27 12.86
CA LYS A 60 10.19 23.62 12.68
C LYS A 60 11.58 23.61 12.03
N ASN A 61 12.45 22.70 12.44
CA ASN A 61 13.79 22.55 11.87
C ASN A 61 13.72 22.08 10.42
N LEU A 62 12.83 21.14 10.09
CA LEU A 62 12.58 20.72 8.71
C LEU A 62 12.14 21.90 7.83
N VAL A 63 11.19 22.70 8.29
CA VAL A 63 10.74 23.90 7.57
C VAL A 63 11.87 24.91 7.41
N ASN A 64 12.62 25.20 8.47
CA ASN A 64 13.74 26.14 8.43
C ASN A 64 14.86 25.69 7.49
N SER A 65 15.04 24.37 7.31
CA SER A 65 16.06 23.82 6.41
C SER A 65 15.75 24.02 4.92
N ILE A 66 14.49 24.34 4.56
CA ILE A 66 14.09 24.48 3.14
C ILE A 66 14.85 25.61 2.45
N SER A 67 15.03 26.76 3.10
CA SER A 67 15.74 27.89 2.50
C SER A 67 17.18 27.53 2.13
N GLU A 68 17.86 26.79 3.01
CA GLU A 68 19.23 26.31 2.77
C GLU A 68 19.28 25.29 1.63
N ARG A 69 18.32 24.36 1.59
CA ARG A 69 18.21 23.37 0.50
C ARG A 69 18.01 24.04 -0.86
N ILE A 70 17.13 25.05 -0.92
CA ILE A 70 16.90 25.82 -2.15
C ILE A 70 18.19 26.51 -2.58
N PHE A 71 18.91 27.14 -1.66
CA PHE A 71 20.19 27.79 -1.95
C PHE A 71 21.21 26.80 -2.53
N GLN A 72 21.31 25.60 -1.95
CA GLN A 72 22.20 24.55 -2.46
C GLN A 72 21.80 24.06 -3.85
N VAL A 73 20.50 23.88 -4.13
CA VAL A 73 20.01 23.50 -5.47
C VAL A 73 20.37 24.57 -6.50
N ILE A 74 20.21 25.86 -6.16
CA ILE A 74 20.58 26.98 -7.04
C ILE A 74 22.08 26.95 -7.33
N ASN A 75 22.92 26.79 -6.31
CA ASN A 75 24.38 26.73 -6.48
C ASN A 75 24.84 25.52 -7.32
N ARG A 76 24.05 24.45 -7.33
CA ARG A 76 24.30 23.26 -8.16
C ARG A 76 23.60 23.34 -9.53
N SER A 77 23.12 24.51 -9.95
CA SER A 77 22.43 24.72 -11.22
C SER A 77 21.26 23.75 -11.44
N GLY A 78 20.52 23.44 -10.37
CA GLY A 78 19.39 22.52 -10.41
C GLY A 78 19.75 21.03 -10.25
N SER A 79 21.02 20.68 -10.07
CA SER A 79 21.45 19.30 -9.76
C SER A 79 21.11 18.90 -8.31
N CYS A 80 21.20 17.60 -8.01
CA CYS A 80 20.86 17.06 -6.69
C CYS A 80 21.75 17.67 -5.58
N ILE A 81 21.16 17.92 -4.42
CA ILE A 81 21.88 18.28 -3.19
C ILE A 81 22.16 17.02 -2.37
N ASP A 82 23.19 17.08 -1.53
CA ASP A 82 23.45 16.01 -0.57
C ASP A 82 22.60 16.25 0.67
N TYR A 83 21.87 15.23 1.15
CA TYR A 83 20.81 15.36 2.14
C TYR A 83 21.20 14.75 3.49
#